data_AF-A0A8T6M7L7-F1
#
_entry.id   AF-A0A8T6M7L7-F1
#
_cell.length_a   1.000
_cell.length_b   1.000
_cell.length_c   1.000
_cell.angle_alpha   90.00
_cell.angle_beta   90.00
_cell.angle_gamma   90.00
#
_symmetry.space_group_name_H-M   'P 1'
#
loop_
_entity.id
_entity.type
_entity.pdbx_description
1 polymer ?
#
loop_
_entity_poly.entity_id
_entity_poly.type
_entity_poly.pdbx_seq_one_letter_code
_entity_poly.pdbx_strand_id
1 'polypeptide(L)' 'MEKIKICAECLNAEATKCCKKCNKCYCDECMRLHYAEKHMKKHLKKLRMYNLNLP' A
#
# COMPACT_ATOMS: atom_id res chain seq x y z
N MET A 1 -10.54 12.79 -20.36
CA MET A 1 -9.41 12.93 -19.42
C MET A 1 -9.57 11.87 -18.35
N GLU A 2 -8.81 10.77 -18.43
CA GLU A 2 -8.76 9.80 -17.34
C GLU A 2 -7.97 10.41 -16.19
N LYS A 3 -8.61 10.55 -15.02
CA LYS A 3 -7.92 11.01 -13.81
C LYS A 3 -6.99 9.89 -13.35
N ILE A 4 -5.70 10.04 -13.61
CA ILE A 4 -4.66 9.15 -13.08
C ILE A 4 -4.78 9.17 -11.55
N LYS A 5 -5.13 8.04 -10.95
CA LYS A 5 -5.20 7.90 -9.50
C LYS A 5 -3.80 7.60 -9.01
N ILE A 6 -3.29 8.37 -8.07
CA ILE A 6 -1.97 8.14 -7.47
C ILE A 6 -2.15 7.34 -6.18
N CYS A 7 -1.17 6.50 -5.84
CA CYS A 7 -1.14 5.72 -4.61
C CYS A 7 -1.23 6.63 -3.40
N ALA A 8 -2.20 6.38 -2.52
CA ALA A 8 -2.48 7.18 -1.33
C ALA A 8 -1.43 7.05 -0.21
N GLU A 9 -0.50 6.10 -0.30
CA GLU A 9 0.57 5.89 0.70
C GLU A 9 1.89 6.50 0.23
N CYS A 10 2.41 6.06 -0.92
CA CYS A 10 3.71 6.51 -1.39
C CYS A 10 3.65 7.80 -2.22
N LEU A 11 2.48 8.18 -2.74
CA LEU A 11 2.24 9.36 -3.60
C LEU A 11 3.15 9.47 -4.85
N ASN A 12 3.94 8.44 -5.14
CA ASN A 12 4.97 8.41 -6.18
C ASN A 12 4.68 7.41 -7.30
N ALA A 13 3.67 6.56 -7.12
CA ALA A 13 3.30 5.52 -8.08
C ALA A 13 1.82 5.61 -8.43
N GLU A 14 1.47 5.17 -9.64
CA GLU A 14 0.08 5.06 -10.06
C GLU A 14 -0.66 4.02 -9.20
N ALA A 15 -1.86 4.38 -8.77
CA ALA A 15 -2.72 3.49 -8.03
C ALA A 15 -3.42 2.53 -8.99
N THR A 16 -2.94 1.29 -9.03
CA THR A 16 -3.52 0.21 -9.82
C THR A 16 -4.69 -0.47 -9.13
N LYS A 17 -4.82 -0.33 -7.79
CA LYS A 17 -5.83 -1.03 -6.99
C LYS A 17 -6.49 -0.12 -5.97
N CYS A 18 -7.77 -0.32 -5.69
CA CYS A 18 -8.51 0.46 -4.69
C CYS A 18 -9.15 -0.43 -3.63
N CYS A 19 -8.91 -0.13 -2.36
CA CYS A 19 -9.56 -0.79 -1.24
C CYS A 19 -10.90 -0.13 -0.94
N LYS A 20 -12.00 -0.74 -1.37
CA LYS A 20 -13.36 -0.22 -1.15
C LYS A 20 -13.69 0.03 0.33
N LYS A 21 -13.14 -0.79 1.24
CA LYS A 21 -13.35 -0.63 2.70
C LYS A 21 -12.66 0.61 3.28
N CYS A 22 -11.53 1.02 2.71
CA CYS A 22 -10.81 2.23 3.13
C CYS A 22 -11.13 3.44 2.26
N ASN A 23 -11.83 3.23 1.15
CA ASN A 23 -12.06 4.22 0.09
C ASN A 23 -10.75 4.91 -0.36
N LYS A 24 -9.66 4.14 -0.41
CA LYS A 24 -8.32 4.60 -0.79
C LYS A 24 -7.76 3.74 -1.92
N CYS A 25 -6.99 4.35 -2.81
CA CYS A 25 -6.32 3.68 -3.91
C CYS A 25 -4.82 3.62 -3.66
N TYR A 26 -4.20 2.49 -4.03
CA TYR A 26 -2.84 2.10 -3.72
C TYR A 26 -2.19 1.54 -4.98
N CYS A 27 -0.87 1.66 -5.09
CA CYS A 27 -0.09 0.86 -6.04
C CYS A 27 -0.06 -0.61 -5.58
N ASP A 28 0.37 -1.52 -6.45
CA ASP A 28 0.38 -2.96 -6.16
C ASP A 28 1.15 -3.33 -4.89
N GLU A 29 2.28 -2.67 -4.64
CA GLU A 29 3.11 -2.91 -3.45
C GLU A 29 2.41 -2.42 -2.17
N CYS A 30 2.00 -1.15 -2.13
CA CYS A 30 1.28 -0.60 -0.99
C CYS A 30 -0.05 -1.33 -0.74
N MET A 31 -0.71 -1.85 -1.79
CA MET A 31 -1.92 -2.65 -1.63
C MET A 31 -1.63 -4.01 -0.98
N ARG A 32 -0.52 -4.68 -1.37
CA ARG A 32 -0.09 -5.93 -0.70
C ARG A 32 0.22 -5.67 0.77
N LEU A 33 0.95 -4.61 1.09
CA LEU A 33 1.25 -4.21 2.47
C LEU A 33 -0.03 -3.86 3.24
N HIS A 34 -0.94 -3.10 2.63
CA HIS A 34 -2.23 -2.74 3.21
C HIS A 34 -3.06 -3.99 3.61
N TYR A 35 -3.13 -4.99 2.73
CA TYR A 35 -3.81 -6.24 3.05
C TYR A 35 -3.04 -7.05 4.10
N ALA A 36 -1.73 -7.12 4.00
CA ALA A 36 -0.89 -7.81 4.98
C ALA A 36 -1.04 -7.20 6.38
N GLU A 37 -0.99 -5.88 6.52
CA GLU A 37 -1.20 -5.15 7.79
C GLU A 37 -2.61 -5.35 8.34
N LYS A 38 -3.63 -5.33 7.48
CA LYS A 38 -5.02 -5.57 7.91
C LYS A 38 -5.27 -7.01 8.34
N HIS A 39 -4.61 -7.98 7.71
CA HIS A 39 -4.61 -9.37 8.19
C HIS A 39 -3.74 -9.54 9.44
N MET A 40 -2.65 -8.79 9.57
CA MET A 40 -1.77 -8.75 10.73
C MET A 40 -2.40 -8.06 11.95
N LYS A 41 -3.49 -7.29 11.83
CA LYS A 41 -4.29 -6.90 13.01
C LYS A 41 -4.94 -8.12 13.71
N LYS A 42 -5.02 -9.28 13.05
CA LYS A 42 -5.34 -10.56 13.72
C LYS A 42 -4.10 -11.38 14.10
N HIS A 43 -2.88 -10.98 13.71
CA HIS A 43 -1.65 -11.79 13.84
C HIS A 43 -0.37 -10.97 14.15
N LEU A 44 -0.51 -9.90 14.95
CA LEU A 44 0.52 -8.96 15.43
C LEU A 44 1.99 -9.37 15.20
N LYS A 45 2.76 -8.46 14.59
CA LYS A 45 4.24 -8.43 14.51
C LYS A 45 4.88 -9.48 13.60
N LYS A 46 5.19 -9.07 12.37
CA LYS A 46 6.34 -9.45 11.52
C LYS A 46 5.94 -8.95 10.13
N LEU A 47 6.27 -7.72 9.73
CA LEU A 47 7.46 -7.46 8.92
C LEU A 47 7.81 -5.96 9.01
N ARG A 48 8.60 -5.59 10.03
CA ARG A 48 9.74 -4.71 9.76
C ARG A 48 10.66 -5.52 8.86
N MET A 49 10.93 -5.10 7.63
CA MET A 49 12.17 -5.38 6.86
C MET A 49 11.93 -5.19 5.36
N TYR A 50 11.96 -3.94 4.91
CA TYR A 50 12.81 -3.61 3.76
C TYR A 50 13.66 -2.42 4.18
N ASN A 51 14.85 -2.73 4.71
CA ASN A 51 15.98 -1.82 4.67
C ASN A 51 16.16 -1.36 3.22
N LEU A 52 16.02 -0.07 2.94
CA LEU A 52 16.75 0.56 1.85
C LEU A 52 17.72 1.56 2.48
N ASN A 53 18.92 1.05 2.79
CA ASN A 53 20.10 1.89 2.74
C ASN A 53 20.18 2.44 1.31
N LEU A 54 19.94 3.73 1.13
CA LEU A 54 20.44 4.47 -0.03
C LEU A 54 21.80 5.07 0.36
N PRO A 55 22.77 5.13 -0.57
CA PRO A 55 24.20 5.27 -0.30
C PRO A 55 24.61 6.60 0.36
#